data_AF-A0A3G3IFB5-F1
#
_entry.id   AF-A0A3G3IFB5-F1
#
_cell.length_a   1.000
_cell.length_b   1.000
_cell.length_c   1.000
_cell.angle_alpha   90.00
_cell.angle_beta   90.00
_cell.angle_gamma   90.00
#
_symmetry.space_group_name_H-M   'P 1'
#
loop_
_entity.id
_entity.type
_entity.pdbx_description
1 polymer ?
#
loop_
_entity_poly.entity_id
_entity_poly.type
_entity_poly.pdbx_seq_one_letter_code
_entity_poly.pdbx_strand_id
1 'polypeptide(L)'
;MNDGYLEEKRKAIAETDKEIIILLKKRLDLATEIGQYKAQNGLEVRNLDVEQRVVDRYRYLAAEYGMNPDRMEHICRTIMQESVESEAAIQGVPAPDVHDKDPHKEEIRISETDIETGRRKMLGIGVASVAAILVLTAIAGFVFNSDNGLSILYLMAVPMALIALCFYLGYKDMASGKNAEDLRWIKKRTFIFGGLMIAITVLILALFIIRG
;
A
#
# COMPACT_ATOMS: atom_id res chain seq x y z
N MET A 1 -41.23 -16.65 31.45
CA MET A 1 -40.13 -16.23 32.35
C MET A 1 -38.82 -16.02 31.56
N ASN A 2 -38.81 -15.07 30.60
CA ASN A 2 -37.57 -14.70 29.87
C ASN A 2 -37.39 -13.18 29.71
N ASP A 3 -38.37 -12.38 30.15
CA ASP A 3 -38.33 -10.91 29.99
C ASP A 3 -37.35 -10.24 30.96
N GLY A 4 -37.11 -10.84 32.13
CA GLY A 4 -36.17 -10.30 33.13
C GLY A 4 -34.71 -10.26 32.66
N TYR A 5 -34.25 -11.31 31.96
CA TYR A 5 -32.89 -11.34 31.41
C TYR A 5 -32.70 -10.31 30.29
N LEU A 6 -33.68 -10.21 29.38
CA LEU A 6 -33.64 -9.20 28.31
C LEU A 6 -33.65 -7.78 28.87
N GLU A 7 -34.47 -7.52 29.88
CA GLU A 7 -34.55 -6.20 30.53
C GLU A 7 -33.26 -5.85 31.28
N GLU A 8 -32.64 -6.82 31.95
CA GLU A 8 -31.32 -6.65 32.57
C GLU A 8 -30.24 -6.30 31.52
N LYS A 9 -30.19 -7.01 30.39
CA LYS A 9 -29.24 -6.71 29.32
C LYS A 9 -29.49 -5.36 28.67
N ARG A 10 -30.74 -4.95 28.49
CA ARG A 10 -31.09 -3.61 28.00
C ARG A 10 -30.63 -2.52 28.95
N LYS A 11 -30.79 -2.72 30.27
CA LYS A 11 -30.27 -1.79 31.29
C LYS A 11 -28.74 -1.70 31.26
N ALA A 12 -28.06 -2.84 31.09
CA ALA A 12 -26.61 -2.85 30.95
C ALA A 12 -26.15 -2.07 29.71
N ILE A 13 -26.81 -2.26 28.57
CA ILE A 13 -26.55 -1.48 27.35
C ILE A 13 -26.76 0.02 27.61
N ALA A 14 -27.89 0.40 28.22
CA ALA A 14 -28.19 1.79 28.51
C ALA A 14 -27.16 2.44 29.45
N GLU A 15 -26.57 1.68 30.38
CA GLU A 15 -25.49 2.17 31.23
C GLU A 15 -24.18 2.33 30.44
N THR A 16 -23.83 1.36 29.59
CA THR A 16 -22.70 1.49 28.66
C THR A 16 -22.86 2.69 27.72
N ASP A 17 -24.06 2.96 27.22
CA ASP A 17 -24.35 4.12 26.37
C ASP A 17 -24.05 5.44 27.09
N LYS A 18 -24.34 5.53 28.40
CA LYS A 18 -23.96 6.71 29.21
C LYS A 18 -22.45 6.85 29.32
N GLU A 19 -21.73 5.75 29.54
CA GLU A 19 -20.26 5.77 29.60
C GLU A 19 -19.67 6.23 28.26
N ILE A 20 -20.23 5.77 27.13
CA ILE A 20 -19.84 6.22 25.79
C ILE A 20 -20.03 7.75 25.67
N ILE A 21 -21.18 8.28 26.08
CA ILE A 21 -21.45 9.73 26.02
C ILE A 21 -20.46 10.53 26.88
N ILE A 22 -20.13 10.06 28.08
CA ILE A 22 -19.16 10.71 28.97
C ILE A 22 -17.77 10.73 28.32
N LEU A 23 -17.34 9.62 27.72
CA LEU A 23 -16.05 9.53 27.03
C LEU A 23 -16.01 10.41 25.77
N LEU A 24 -17.11 10.47 25.02
CA LEU A 24 -17.25 11.36 23.86
C LEU A 24 -17.13 12.82 24.28
N LYS A 25 -17.83 13.23 25.36
CA LYS A 25 -17.73 14.60 25.88
C LYS A 25 -16.29 14.95 26.25
N LYS A 26 -15.60 14.06 26.97
CA LYS A 26 -14.19 14.24 27.32
C LYS A 26 -13.30 14.40 26.08
N ARG A 27 -13.55 13.62 25.02
CA ARG A 27 -12.81 13.73 23.76
C ARG A 27 -13.06 15.08 23.07
N LEU A 28 -14.32 15.55 23.04
CA LEU A 28 -14.70 16.82 22.44
C LEU A 28 -14.14 18.02 23.22
N ASP A 29 -14.03 17.92 24.55
CA ASP A 29 -13.39 18.96 25.36
C ASP A 29 -11.91 19.10 25.01
N LEU A 30 -11.20 17.98 24.85
CA LEU A 30 -9.81 18.01 24.38
C LEU A 30 -9.69 18.62 22.97
N ALA A 31 -10.62 18.30 22.06
CA ALA A 31 -10.64 18.92 20.74
C ALA A 31 -10.91 20.44 20.81
N THR A 32 -11.78 20.87 21.71
CA THR A 32 -12.08 22.29 21.96
C THR A 32 -10.85 23.03 22.46
N GLU A 33 -10.10 22.45 23.41
CA GLU A 33 -8.83 23.01 23.88
C GLU A 33 -7.81 23.14 22.74
N ILE A 34 -7.70 22.12 21.89
CA ILE A 34 -6.86 22.17 20.68
C ILE A 34 -7.33 23.26 19.72
N GLY A 35 -8.64 23.41 19.51
CA GLY A 35 -9.23 24.44 18.66
C GLY A 35 -8.90 25.85 19.15
N GLN A 36 -9.02 26.09 20.45
CA GLN A 36 -8.63 27.36 21.08
C GLN A 36 -7.15 27.65 20.88
N TYR A 37 -6.30 26.64 21.07
CA TYR A 37 -4.87 26.77 20.82
C TYR A 37 -4.57 27.11 19.34
N LYS A 38 -5.20 26.40 18.40
CA LYS A 38 -5.04 26.67 16.96
C LYS A 38 -5.50 28.08 16.60
N ALA A 39 -6.64 28.52 17.12
CA ALA A 39 -7.17 29.86 16.90
C ALA A 39 -6.21 30.95 17.38
N GLN A 40 -5.62 30.79 18.57
CA GLN A 40 -4.64 31.73 19.13
C GLN A 40 -3.33 31.79 18.33
N ASN A 41 -2.95 30.70 17.65
CA ASN A 41 -1.71 30.58 16.89
C ASN A 41 -1.92 30.74 15.36
N GLY A 42 -3.14 31.05 14.91
CA GLY A 42 -3.45 31.17 13.48
C GLY A 42 -3.29 29.88 12.68
N LEU A 43 -3.47 28.72 13.32
CA LEU A 43 -3.35 27.41 12.68
C LEU A 43 -4.68 26.98 12.07
N GLU A 44 -4.60 26.29 10.93
CA GLU A 44 -5.76 25.75 10.23
C GLU A 44 -6.51 24.71 11.08
N VAL A 45 -7.85 24.70 10.95
CA VAL A 45 -8.73 23.74 11.62
C VAL A 45 -8.43 22.32 11.15
N ARG A 46 -8.29 22.12 9.84
CA ARG A 46 -8.14 20.81 9.21
C ARG A 46 -6.67 20.38 9.14
N ASN A 47 -6.40 19.11 9.43
CA ASN A 47 -5.08 18.52 9.21
C ASN A 47 -5.23 17.05 8.80
N LEU A 48 -5.11 16.82 7.49
CA LEU A 48 -5.38 15.53 6.85
C LEU A 48 -4.46 14.40 7.35
N ASP A 49 -3.20 14.71 7.65
CA ASP A 49 -2.26 13.72 8.18
C ASP A 49 -2.63 13.31 9.60
N VAL A 50 -3.06 14.26 10.44
CA VAL A 50 -3.56 13.97 11.80
C VAL A 50 -4.85 13.16 11.71
N GLU A 51 -5.81 13.59 10.89
CA GLU A 51 -7.09 12.89 10.67
C GLU A 51 -6.87 11.44 10.26
N GLN A 52 -5.97 11.18 9.31
CA GLN A 52 -5.63 9.82 8.90
C GLN A 52 -5.06 8.99 10.07
N ARG A 53 -4.15 9.56 10.87
CA ARG A 53 -3.60 8.84 12.04
C ARG A 53 -4.68 8.49 13.07
N VAL A 54 -5.71 9.32 13.20
CA VAL A 54 -6.87 9.03 14.07
C VAL A 54 -7.69 7.88 13.48
N VAL A 55 -7.98 7.91 12.18
CA VAL A 55 -8.69 6.83 11.46
C VAL A 55 -7.94 5.50 11.58
N ASP A 56 -6.64 5.49 11.30
CA ASP A 56 -5.81 4.28 11.35
C ASP A 56 -5.81 3.65 12.74
N ARG A 57 -5.77 4.48 13.79
CA ARG A 57 -5.87 4.02 15.17
C ARG A 57 -7.23 3.39 15.47
N TYR A 58 -8.33 3.97 15.00
CA TYR A 58 -9.67 3.39 15.17
C TYR A 58 -9.81 2.06 14.43
N ARG A 59 -9.28 1.97 13.21
CA ARG A 59 -9.27 0.71 12.42
C ARG A 59 -8.44 -0.38 13.11
N TYR A 60 -7.28 -0.03 13.65
CA TYR A 60 -6.41 -0.95 14.39
C TYR A 60 -7.11 -1.49 15.64
N LEU A 61 -7.64 -0.61 16.48
CA LEU A 61 -8.37 -1.01 17.69
C LEU A 61 -9.61 -1.82 17.34
N ALA A 62 -10.33 -1.47 16.27
CA ALA A 62 -11.46 -2.27 15.82
C ALA A 62 -11.06 -3.71 15.51
N ALA A 63 -9.97 -3.91 14.76
CA ALA A 63 -9.46 -5.24 14.47
C ALA A 63 -9.03 -5.99 15.75
N GLU A 64 -8.37 -5.30 16.69
CA GLU A 64 -7.93 -5.86 17.97
C GLU A 64 -9.09 -6.35 18.83
N TYR A 65 -10.19 -5.59 18.88
CA TYR A 65 -11.39 -5.92 19.65
C TYR A 65 -12.44 -6.73 18.85
N GLY A 66 -12.10 -7.23 17.67
CA GLY A 66 -13.00 -8.07 16.85
C GLY A 66 -14.19 -7.33 16.22
N MET A 67 -14.10 -6.00 16.11
CA MET A 67 -15.07 -5.14 15.43
C MET A 67 -14.71 -4.95 13.95
N ASN A 68 -15.69 -4.54 13.14
CA ASN A 68 -15.46 -4.24 11.73
C ASN A 68 -14.70 -2.89 11.59
N PRO A 69 -13.49 -2.86 10.99
CA PRO A 69 -12.70 -1.64 10.88
C PRO A 69 -13.37 -0.52 10.09
N ASP A 70 -14.11 -0.85 9.03
CA ASP A 70 -14.77 0.14 8.18
C ASP A 70 -15.93 0.81 8.92
N ARG A 71 -16.71 0.03 9.69
CA ARG A 71 -17.76 0.58 10.57
C ARG A 71 -17.17 1.50 11.65
N MET A 72 -16.03 1.12 12.22
CA MET A 72 -15.39 1.93 13.26
C MET A 72 -14.76 3.21 12.70
N GLU A 73 -14.27 3.17 11.46
CA GLU A 73 -13.86 4.37 10.72
C GLU A 73 -15.04 5.32 10.51
N HIS A 74 -16.22 4.83 10.13
CA HIS A 74 -17.40 5.69 9.99
C HIS A 74 -17.73 6.42 11.29
N ILE A 75 -17.78 5.71 12.42
CA ILE A 75 -18.00 6.32 13.74
C ILE A 75 -16.90 7.33 14.05
N CYS A 76 -15.63 6.99 13.78
CA CYS A 76 -14.50 7.89 13.96
C CYS A 76 -14.69 9.22 13.21
N ARG A 77 -15.07 9.14 11.94
CA ARG A 77 -15.29 10.32 11.09
C ARG A 77 -16.43 11.18 11.59
N THR A 78 -17.54 10.59 12.05
CA THR A 78 -18.64 11.33 12.67
C THR A 78 -18.19 12.09 13.92
N ILE A 79 -17.41 11.45 14.80
CA ILE A 79 -16.91 12.12 16.02
C ILE A 79 -15.88 13.22 15.67
N MET A 80 -15.06 13.01 14.64
CA MET A 80 -14.12 14.03 14.15
C MET A 80 -14.86 15.22 13.54
N GLN A 81 -15.93 14.99 12.77
CA GLN A 81 -16.74 16.05 12.19
C GLN A 81 -17.28 17.00 13.28
N GLU A 82 -17.83 16.45 14.35
CA GLU A 82 -18.30 17.24 15.51
C GLU A 82 -17.17 18.09 16.13
N SER A 83 -15.96 17.53 16.19
CA SER A 83 -14.78 18.24 16.69
C SER A 83 -14.42 19.41 15.78
N VAL A 84 -14.37 19.17 14.47
CA VAL A 84 -14.04 20.17 13.45
C VAL A 84 -15.08 21.28 13.41
N GLU A 85 -16.36 20.96 13.55
CA GLU A 85 -17.43 21.95 13.64
C GLU A 85 -17.27 22.86 14.87
N SER A 86 -16.95 22.28 16.02
CA SER A 86 -16.66 23.03 17.24
C SER A 86 -15.42 23.94 17.07
N GLU A 87 -14.34 23.43 16.49
CA GLU A 87 -13.12 24.20 16.21
C GLU A 87 -13.38 25.35 15.23
N ALA A 88 -14.14 25.09 14.16
CA ALA A 88 -14.49 26.08 13.14
C ALA A 88 -15.39 27.18 13.72
N ALA A 89 -16.34 26.83 14.59
CA ALA A 89 -17.17 27.80 15.31
C ALA A 89 -16.34 28.75 16.19
N ILE A 90 -15.28 28.25 16.85
CA ILE A 90 -14.34 29.08 17.65
C ILE A 90 -13.59 30.07 16.77
N GLN A 91 -13.19 29.65 15.57
CA GLN A 91 -12.46 30.50 14.62
C GLN A 91 -13.38 31.39 13.76
N GLY A 92 -14.70 31.20 13.81
CA GLY A 92 -15.67 31.93 12.98
C GLY A 92 -15.58 31.59 11.49
N VAL A 93 -15.07 30.40 11.16
CA VAL A 93 -14.93 29.92 9.78
C VAL A 93 -15.95 28.81 9.49
N PRO A 94 -16.37 28.59 8.23
CA PRO A 94 -17.17 27.43 7.87
C PRO A 94 -16.44 26.13 8.22
N ALA A 95 -17.16 25.18 8.81
CA ALA A 95 -16.59 23.88 9.15
C ALA A 95 -16.21 23.11 7.88
N PRO A 96 -14.94 22.68 7.73
CA PRO A 96 -14.57 21.79 6.64
C PRO A 96 -15.22 20.42 6.84
N ASP A 97 -15.60 19.76 5.74
CA ASP A 97 -16.16 18.41 5.76
C ASP A 97 -15.03 17.37 5.90
N VAL A 98 -15.07 16.58 6.97
CA VAL A 98 -14.13 15.48 7.25
C VAL A 98 -14.34 14.29 6.31
N HIS A 99 -15.52 14.19 5.69
CA HIS A 99 -15.81 13.18 4.67
C HIS A 99 -15.26 13.56 3.30
N ASP A 100 -14.92 14.84 3.08
CA ASP A 100 -14.32 15.28 1.84
C ASP A 100 -12.96 14.59 1.67
N LYS A 101 -12.79 13.91 0.55
CA LYS A 101 -11.56 13.15 0.31
C LYS A 101 -10.44 14.13 0.03
N ASP A 102 -9.26 13.86 0.58
CA ASP A 102 -8.06 14.62 0.25
C ASP A 102 -7.82 14.52 -1.27
N PRO A 103 -7.98 15.63 -2.03
CA PRO A 103 -7.82 15.61 -3.48
C PRO A 103 -6.41 15.19 -3.88
N HIS A 104 -5.41 15.59 -3.10
CA HIS A 104 -4.01 15.25 -3.35
C HIS A 104 -3.72 13.80 -3.01
N LYS A 105 -4.39 13.20 -2.03
CA LYS A 105 -4.22 11.78 -1.68
C LYS A 105 -4.97 10.84 -2.61
N GLU A 106 -6.13 11.22 -3.14
CA GLU A 106 -6.81 10.45 -4.20
C GLU A 106 -5.92 10.38 -5.45
N GLU A 107 -5.22 11.48 -5.77
CA GLU A 107 -4.27 11.58 -6.88
C GLU A 107 -2.95 10.80 -6.61
N ILE A 108 -2.48 10.76 -5.35
CA ILE A 108 -1.28 10.00 -4.94
C ILE A 108 -1.57 8.51 -4.70
N ARG A 109 -2.81 8.13 -4.38
CA ARG A 109 -3.25 6.74 -4.27
C ARG A 109 -3.35 6.18 -5.68
N ILE A 110 -2.18 5.77 -6.20
CA ILE A 110 -2.04 5.05 -7.46
C ILE A 110 -3.18 4.05 -7.55
N SER A 111 -4.03 4.22 -8.55
CA SER A 111 -5.21 3.38 -8.72
C SER A 111 -4.79 1.92 -8.62
N GLU A 112 -5.60 1.09 -7.96
CA GLU A 112 -5.37 -0.36 -7.92
C GLU A 112 -5.18 -0.92 -9.34
N THR A 113 -5.84 -0.30 -10.33
CA THR A 113 -5.68 -0.57 -11.76
C THR A 113 -4.27 -0.25 -12.30
N ASP A 114 -3.61 0.80 -11.80
CA ASP A 114 -2.26 1.20 -12.23
C ASP A 114 -1.19 0.30 -11.62
N ILE A 115 -1.40 -0.17 -10.39
CA ILE A 115 -0.56 -1.19 -9.75
C ILE A 115 -0.69 -2.50 -10.52
N GLU A 116 -1.90 -2.92 -10.85
CA GLU A 116 -2.14 -4.16 -11.58
C GLU A 116 -1.61 -4.11 -13.02
N THR A 117 -1.78 -2.97 -13.70
CA THR A 117 -1.20 -2.71 -15.03
C THR A 117 0.33 -2.72 -14.96
N GLY A 118 0.92 -2.11 -13.94
CA GLY A 118 2.36 -2.15 -13.68
C GLY A 118 2.88 -3.56 -13.43
N ARG A 119 2.17 -4.35 -12.62
CA ARG A 119 2.49 -5.75 -12.32
C ARG A 119 2.47 -6.63 -13.57
N ARG A 120 1.41 -6.52 -14.39
CA ARG A 120 1.30 -7.27 -15.64
C ARG A 120 2.42 -6.92 -16.62
N LYS A 121 2.76 -5.63 -16.75
CA LYS A 121 3.88 -5.19 -17.60
C LYS A 121 5.21 -5.75 -17.12
N MET A 122 5.51 -5.71 -15.83
CA MET A 122 6.76 -6.28 -15.30
C MET A 122 6.85 -7.80 -15.47
N LEU A 123 5.77 -8.52 -15.18
CA LEU A 123 5.73 -9.97 -15.38
C LEU A 123 5.93 -10.33 -16.85
N GLY A 124 5.24 -9.60 -17.75
CA GLY A 124 5.38 -9.79 -19.20
C GLY A 124 6.80 -9.55 -19.70
N ILE A 125 7.48 -8.50 -19.24
CA ILE A 125 8.87 -8.20 -19.62
C ILE A 125 9.83 -9.27 -19.11
N GLY A 126 9.66 -9.73 -17.86
CA GLY A 126 10.48 -10.81 -17.30
C GLY A 126 10.34 -12.11 -18.07
N VAL A 127 9.10 -12.54 -18.35
CA VAL A 127 8.82 -13.75 -19.14
C VAL A 127 9.36 -13.63 -20.57
N ALA A 128 9.16 -12.48 -21.22
CA ALA A 128 9.67 -12.25 -22.57
C ALA A 128 11.21 -12.28 -22.62
N SER A 129 11.88 -11.75 -21.60
CA SER A 129 13.34 -11.74 -21.50
C SER A 129 13.91 -13.15 -21.34
N VAL A 130 13.30 -13.98 -20.49
CA VAL A 130 13.69 -15.40 -20.33
C VAL A 130 13.44 -16.18 -21.63
N ALA A 131 12.29 -15.98 -22.28
CA ALA A 131 11.97 -16.61 -23.55
C ALA A 131 12.97 -16.21 -24.66
N ALA A 132 13.35 -14.94 -24.75
CA ALA A 132 14.33 -14.45 -25.72
C ALA A 132 15.72 -15.10 -25.49
N ILE A 133 16.16 -15.22 -24.24
CA ILE A 133 17.43 -15.87 -23.90
C ILE A 133 17.38 -17.37 -24.24
N LEU A 134 16.27 -18.06 -23.97
CA LEU A 134 16.09 -19.46 -24.36
C LEU A 134 16.19 -19.66 -25.88
N VAL A 135 15.55 -18.79 -26.67
CA VAL A 135 15.61 -18.83 -28.14
C VAL A 135 17.04 -18.58 -28.62
N LEU A 136 17.73 -17.55 -28.09
CA LEU A 136 19.13 -17.28 -28.43
C LEU A 136 20.04 -18.45 -28.09
N THR A 137 19.82 -19.09 -26.94
CA THR A 137 20.57 -20.26 -26.49
C THR A 137 20.34 -21.46 -27.43
N ALA A 138 19.10 -21.69 -27.85
CA ALA A 138 18.76 -22.75 -28.79
C ALA A 138 19.37 -22.52 -30.19
N ILE A 139 19.36 -21.28 -30.68
CA ILE A 139 20.01 -20.91 -31.95
C ILE A 139 21.52 -21.12 -31.86
N ALA A 140 22.16 -20.69 -30.77
CA ALA A 140 23.58 -20.94 -30.55
C ALA A 140 23.89 -22.44 -30.54
N GLY A 141 23.08 -23.25 -29.85
CA GLY A 141 23.24 -24.71 -29.86
C GLY A 141 23.11 -25.34 -31.26
N PHE A 142 22.17 -24.85 -32.08
CA PHE A 142 21.94 -25.35 -33.44
C PHE A 142 23.04 -24.94 -34.41
N VAL A 143 23.45 -23.66 -34.41
CA VAL A 143 24.49 -23.13 -35.32
C VAL A 143 25.84 -23.79 -35.08
N PHE A 144 26.19 -24.07 -33.82
CA PHE A 144 27.51 -24.58 -33.47
C PHE A 144 27.62 -26.11 -33.50
N ASN A 145 26.57 -26.83 -33.97
CA ASN A 145 26.51 -28.29 -34.14
C ASN A 145 27.36 -29.06 -33.10
N SER A 146 27.16 -28.70 -31.83
CA SER A 146 28.08 -29.05 -30.76
C SER A 146 27.48 -30.17 -29.91
N ASP A 147 28.25 -31.24 -29.69
CA ASP A 147 27.99 -32.26 -28.67
C ASP A 147 27.78 -31.66 -27.25
N ASN A 148 28.08 -30.35 -27.08
CA ASN A 148 27.97 -29.57 -25.85
C ASN A 148 26.68 -28.74 -25.72
N GLY A 149 25.65 -28.95 -26.56
CA GLY A 149 24.39 -28.22 -26.45
C GLY A 149 23.76 -28.29 -25.04
N LEU A 150 23.94 -29.42 -24.35
CA LEU A 150 23.48 -29.62 -22.97
C LEU A 150 24.27 -28.78 -21.96
N SER A 151 25.60 -28.68 -22.10
CA SER A 151 26.45 -27.92 -21.19
C SER A 151 26.25 -26.41 -21.32
N ILE A 152 25.93 -25.91 -22.53
CA ILE A 152 25.51 -24.51 -22.74
C ILE A 152 24.20 -24.23 -21.99
N LEU A 153 23.22 -25.15 -22.07
CA LEU A 153 21.95 -25.02 -21.38
C LEU A 153 22.12 -24.97 -19.85
N TYR A 154 22.97 -25.84 -19.29
CA TYR A 154 23.27 -25.83 -17.85
C TYR A 154 23.99 -24.55 -17.40
N LEU A 155 24.93 -24.04 -18.21
CA LEU A 155 25.63 -22.78 -17.92
C LEU A 155 24.67 -21.58 -17.92
N MET A 156 23.68 -21.59 -18.82
CA MET A 156 22.66 -20.54 -18.93
C MET A 156 21.51 -20.68 -17.92
N ALA A 157 21.33 -21.85 -17.30
CA ALA A 157 20.25 -22.09 -16.34
C ALA A 157 20.33 -21.18 -15.12
N VAL A 158 21.54 -20.95 -14.57
CA VAL A 158 21.73 -20.09 -13.39
C VAL A 158 21.41 -18.62 -13.67
N PRO A 159 21.93 -17.97 -14.74
CA PRO A 159 21.53 -16.62 -15.12
C PRO A 159 20.03 -16.49 -15.40
N MET A 160 19.43 -17.44 -16.10
CA MET A 160 17.99 -17.41 -16.39
C MET A 160 17.14 -17.49 -15.12
N ALA A 161 17.52 -18.35 -14.16
CA ALA A 161 16.84 -18.44 -12.88
C ALA A 161 16.97 -17.14 -12.06
N LEU A 162 18.14 -16.49 -12.08
CA LEU A 162 18.36 -15.21 -11.41
C LEU A 162 17.54 -14.07 -12.04
N ILE A 163 17.45 -14.01 -13.38
CA ILE A 163 16.62 -13.04 -14.09
C ILE A 163 15.15 -13.25 -13.71
N ALA A 164 14.66 -14.48 -13.78
CA ALA A 164 13.29 -14.81 -13.39
C ALA A 164 13.00 -14.43 -11.93
N LEU A 165 13.93 -14.72 -11.02
CA LEU A 165 13.83 -14.39 -9.61
C LEU A 165 13.81 -12.86 -9.38
N CYS A 166 14.65 -12.09 -10.07
CA CYS A 166 14.67 -10.63 -9.97
C CYS A 166 13.32 -10.00 -10.37
N PHE A 167 12.75 -10.43 -11.50
CA PHE A 167 11.44 -9.93 -11.94
C PHE A 167 10.30 -10.42 -11.04
N TYR A 168 10.38 -11.64 -10.51
CA TYR A 168 9.42 -12.17 -9.54
C TYR A 168 9.44 -11.40 -8.22
N LEU A 169 10.62 -11.08 -7.69
CA LEU A 169 10.78 -10.25 -6.50
C LEU A 169 10.28 -8.82 -6.75
N GLY A 170 10.60 -8.22 -7.90
CA GLY A 170 10.05 -6.92 -8.28
C GLY A 170 8.52 -6.90 -8.40
N TYR A 171 7.93 -8.00 -8.90
CA TYR A 171 6.49 -8.20 -8.93
C TYR A 171 5.87 -8.27 -7.53
N LYS A 172 6.50 -9.01 -6.61
CA LYS A 172 6.06 -9.14 -5.22
C LYS A 172 6.17 -7.81 -4.47
N ASP A 173 7.27 -7.09 -4.65
CA ASP A 173 7.52 -5.82 -3.97
C ASP A 173 6.55 -4.71 -4.39
N MET A 174 6.08 -4.72 -5.65
CA MET A 174 5.04 -3.78 -6.08
C MET A 174 3.69 -3.96 -5.37
N ALA A 175 3.41 -5.14 -4.80
CA ALA A 175 2.21 -5.34 -3.98
C ALA A 175 2.33 -4.67 -2.59
N SER A 176 3.54 -4.29 -2.18
CA SER A 176 3.81 -3.64 -0.88
C SER A 176 4.00 -2.12 -0.98
N GLY A 177 4.10 -1.56 -2.19
CA GLY A 177 4.33 -0.12 -2.39
C GLY A 177 3.10 0.68 -2.00
N LYS A 178 3.21 1.48 -0.93
CA LYS A 178 2.10 2.31 -0.44
C LYS A 178 2.02 3.66 -1.17
N ASN A 179 3.14 4.13 -1.74
CA ASN A 179 3.27 5.46 -2.34
C ASN A 179 3.87 5.44 -3.76
N ALA A 180 3.62 6.50 -4.55
CA ALA A 180 4.12 6.63 -5.93
C ALA A 180 5.64 6.67 -6.05
N GLU A 181 6.33 7.20 -5.04
CA GLU A 181 7.79 7.22 -5.00
C GLU A 181 8.38 5.82 -4.82
N ASP A 182 7.78 5.01 -3.93
CA ASP A 182 8.20 3.63 -3.69
C ASP A 182 8.07 2.80 -4.98
N LEU A 183 6.96 2.94 -5.71
CA LEU A 183 6.77 2.22 -6.97
C LEU A 183 7.77 2.67 -8.05
N ARG A 184 8.07 3.97 -8.14
CA ARG A 184 9.09 4.48 -9.08
C ARG A 184 10.46 3.90 -8.75
N TRP A 185 10.81 3.83 -7.47
CA TRP A 185 12.06 3.24 -7.03
C TRP A 185 12.13 1.73 -7.29
N ILE A 186 11.07 0.97 -6.96
CA ILE A 186 10.98 -0.48 -7.22
C ILE A 186 11.12 -0.78 -8.72
N LYS A 187 10.46 0.01 -9.58
CA LYS A 187 10.59 -0.08 -11.04
C LYS A 187 12.03 0.13 -11.48
N LYS A 188 12.63 1.26 -11.09
CA LYS A 188 13.99 1.61 -11.49
C LYS A 188 15.00 0.54 -11.04
N ARG A 189 14.88 0.07 -9.80
CA ARG A 189 15.73 -0.98 -9.24
C ARG A 189 15.62 -2.28 -10.05
N THR A 190 14.40 -2.75 -10.30
CA THR A 190 14.16 -4.02 -11.01
C THR A 190 14.69 -3.96 -12.45
N PHE A 191 14.53 -2.83 -13.14
CA PHE A 191 15.07 -2.64 -14.49
C PHE A 191 16.59 -2.58 -14.54
N ILE A 192 17.23 -1.88 -13.60
CA ILE A 192 18.70 -1.79 -13.54
C ILE A 192 19.31 -3.18 -13.31
N PHE A 193 18.82 -3.91 -12.30
CA PHE A 193 19.34 -5.25 -12.00
C PHE A 193 19.02 -6.26 -13.10
N GLY A 194 17.78 -6.27 -13.62
CA GLY A 194 17.38 -7.16 -14.71
C GLY A 194 18.18 -6.91 -15.99
N GLY A 195 18.36 -5.64 -16.39
CA GLY A 195 19.14 -5.26 -17.56
C GLY A 195 20.62 -5.65 -17.44
N LEU A 196 21.22 -5.44 -16.25
CA LEU A 196 22.60 -5.85 -15.98
C LEU A 196 22.78 -7.38 -16.11
N MET A 197 21.85 -8.16 -15.57
CA MET A 197 21.90 -9.63 -15.66
C MET A 197 21.77 -10.12 -17.11
N ILE A 198 20.88 -9.51 -17.90
CA ILE A 198 20.75 -9.82 -19.34
C ILE A 198 22.07 -9.51 -20.07
N ALA A 199 22.68 -8.35 -19.81
CA ALA A 199 23.95 -7.97 -20.43
C ALA A 199 25.08 -8.96 -20.10
N ILE A 200 25.19 -9.38 -18.84
CA ILE A 200 26.15 -10.41 -18.42
C ILE A 200 25.87 -11.74 -19.12
N THR A 201 24.60 -12.14 -19.23
CA THR A 201 24.21 -13.40 -19.89
C THR A 201 24.61 -13.40 -21.37
N VAL A 202 24.34 -12.29 -22.08
CA VAL A 202 24.74 -12.12 -23.48
C VAL A 202 26.27 -12.09 -23.63
N LEU A 203 26.99 -11.45 -22.71
CA LEU A 203 28.45 -11.43 -22.70
C LEU A 203 29.03 -12.85 -22.53
N ILE A 204 28.51 -13.63 -21.59
CA ILE A 204 28.94 -15.03 -21.39
C ILE A 204 28.70 -15.84 -22.66
N LEU A 205 27.53 -15.68 -23.28
CA LEU A 205 27.18 -16.37 -24.51
C LEU A 205 28.10 -15.96 -25.68
N ALA A 206 28.43 -14.68 -25.80
CA ALA A 206 29.38 -14.18 -26.80
C ALA A 206 30.80 -14.71 -26.59
N LEU A 207 31.30 -14.70 -25.34
CA LEU A 207 32.61 -15.26 -25.01
C LEU A 207 32.68 -16.76 -25.29
N PHE A 208 31.60 -17.48 -25.02
CA PHE A 208 31.49 -18.90 -25.34
C PHE A 208 31.57 -19.14 -26.84
N ILE A 209 30.84 -18.34 -27.64
CA ILE A 209 30.87 -18.40 -29.10
C ILE A 209 32.26 -18.09 -29.68
N ILE A 210 33.00 -17.15 -29.11
CA ILE A 210 34.35 -16.79 -29.60
C ILE A 210 35.38 -17.89 -29.29
N ARG A 211 35.17 -18.66 -28.21
CA ARG A 211 36.15 -19.60 -27.66
C ARG A 211 35.90 -21.05 -28.06
N GLY A 212 34.69 -21.40 -28.47
CA GLY A 212 34.30 -22.71 -29.01
C GLY A 212 34.43 -22.76 -30.52
#